data_AF-A0A2V8YAU5-F1
#
_entry.id   AF-A0A2V8YAU5-F1
#
_cell.length_a   1.000
_cell.length_b   1.000
_cell.length_c   1.000
_cell.angle_alpha   90.00
_cell.angle_beta   90.00
_cell.angle_gamma   90.00
#
_symmetry.space_group_name_H-M   'P 1'
#
loop_
_entity.id
_entity.type
_entity.pdbx_description
1 polymer ?
#
loop_
_entity_poly.entity_id
_entity_poly.type
_entity_poly.pdbx_seq_one_letter_code
_entity_poly.pdbx_strand_id
1 'polypeptide(L)'
;MTVPGALGVIPELLESLPEMVVGAGTVLDLETAERSVAARAKFLTSTGFIHEVVEFARSKGILVIPGALTPGEVIQVSKVGADFVKIFPGAALGGDHYIRALKAPFPQIPLVAAGGVNQRTALDYILAGASALGVGGELIPNEALERQAGRTHFTSSCAGSSHESKKPGAA
;
A
#
# COMPACT_ATOMS: atom_id res chain seq x y z
N MET A 1 11.99 3.08 2.04
CA MET A 1 11.51 2.15 0.98
C MET A 1 12.32 0.86 1.06
N THR A 2 11.72 -0.32 0.86
CA THR A 2 12.45 -1.60 0.89
C THR A 2 12.74 -2.20 -0.48
N VAL A 3 12.09 -1.70 -1.55
CA VAL A 3 12.23 -2.21 -2.92
C VAL A 3 12.98 -1.17 -3.77
N PRO A 4 14.13 -1.52 -4.36
CA PRO A 4 14.84 -0.63 -5.29
C PRO A 4 13.96 -0.21 -6.47
N GLY A 5 14.07 1.05 -6.89
CA GLY A 5 13.33 1.56 -8.07
C GLY A 5 11.82 1.76 -7.86
N ALA A 6 11.26 1.43 -6.71
CA ALA A 6 9.81 1.48 -6.47
C ALA A 6 9.17 2.86 -6.70
N LEU A 7 9.91 3.96 -6.53
CA LEU A 7 9.41 5.30 -6.83
C LEU A 7 9.15 5.53 -8.34
N GLY A 8 9.92 4.90 -9.22
CA GLY A 8 9.73 4.98 -10.66
C GLY A 8 8.47 4.26 -11.14
N VAL A 9 8.02 3.26 -10.38
CA VAL A 9 6.82 2.45 -10.72
C VAL A 9 5.52 3.23 -10.47
N ILE A 10 5.53 4.20 -9.54
CA ILE A 10 4.32 4.98 -9.20
C ILE A 10 3.73 5.71 -10.43
N PRO A 11 4.49 6.54 -11.18
CA PRO A 11 3.94 7.19 -12.36
C PRO A 11 3.52 6.20 -13.45
N GLU A 12 4.26 5.12 -13.68
CA GLU A 12 3.92 4.08 -14.66
C GLU A 12 2.57 3.42 -14.35
N LEU A 13 2.31 3.12 -13.07
CA LEU A 13 1.02 2.58 -12.61
C LEU A 13 -0.11 3.57 -12.81
N LEU A 14 0.11 4.86 -12.51
CA LEU A 14 -0.90 5.90 -12.67
C LEU A 14 -1.22 6.18 -14.15
N GLU A 15 -0.26 5.99 -15.06
CA GLU A 15 -0.47 6.09 -16.50
C GLU A 15 -1.22 4.87 -17.05
N SER A 16 -0.87 3.67 -16.57
CA SER A 16 -1.47 2.43 -17.04
C SER A 16 -2.85 2.15 -16.42
N LEU A 17 -3.09 2.63 -15.21
CA LEU A 17 -4.32 2.42 -14.43
C LEU A 17 -4.78 3.75 -13.80
N PRO A 18 -5.39 4.66 -14.57
CA PRO A 18 -5.71 6.02 -14.12
C PRO A 18 -6.63 6.10 -12.89
N GLU A 19 -7.51 5.11 -12.71
CA GLU A 19 -8.44 5.02 -11.59
C GLU A 19 -7.79 4.45 -10.30
N MET A 20 -6.56 3.93 -10.39
CA MET A 20 -5.86 3.33 -9.26
C MET A 20 -5.34 4.40 -8.30
N VAL A 21 -5.60 4.22 -7.01
CA VAL A 21 -4.97 5.04 -5.96
C VAL A 21 -3.64 4.40 -5.59
N VAL A 22 -2.54 5.05 -5.97
CA VAL A 22 -1.17 4.59 -5.69
C VAL A 22 -0.57 5.44 -4.57
N GLY A 23 0.01 4.80 -3.56
CA GLY A 23 0.75 5.44 -2.47
C GLY A 23 2.16 4.87 -2.31
N ALA A 24 2.94 5.47 -1.42
CA ALA A 24 4.28 5.00 -1.09
C ALA A 24 4.34 4.44 0.34
N GLY A 25 4.95 3.27 0.49
CA GLY A 25 5.07 2.55 1.76
C GLY A 25 6.50 2.42 2.27
N THR A 26 6.65 2.24 3.59
CA THR A 26 7.97 2.22 4.25
C THR A 26 8.73 3.54 4.02
N VAL A 27 8.03 4.66 4.11
CA VAL A 27 8.60 6.01 4.10
C VAL A 27 9.12 6.31 5.51
N LEU A 28 10.43 6.48 5.68
CA LEU A 28 11.07 6.57 7.00
C LEU A 28 11.80 7.90 7.25
N ASP A 29 11.77 8.79 6.27
CA ASP A 29 12.49 10.07 6.29
C ASP A 29 11.79 11.07 5.35
N LEU A 30 12.07 12.36 5.57
CA LEU A 30 11.50 13.44 4.78
C LEU A 30 11.89 13.37 3.29
N GLU A 31 13.13 13.03 2.96
CA GLU A 31 13.61 12.96 1.57
C GLU A 31 12.77 11.95 0.76
N THR A 32 12.53 10.77 1.32
CA THR A 32 11.69 9.74 0.71
C THR A 32 10.25 10.21 0.56
N ALA A 33 9.72 10.96 1.54
CA ALA A 33 8.37 11.51 1.47
C ALA A 33 8.24 12.52 0.32
N GLU A 34 9.19 13.46 0.21
CA GLU A 34 9.23 14.45 -0.86
C GLU A 34 9.28 13.79 -2.24
N ARG A 35 10.18 12.82 -2.41
CA ARG A 35 10.33 12.07 -3.66
C ARG A 35 9.08 11.27 -4.00
N SER A 36 8.40 10.71 -3.00
CA SER A 36 7.14 9.98 -3.19
C SER A 36 6.02 10.89 -3.67
N VAL A 37 5.88 12.07 -3.08
CA VAL A 37 4.88 13.08 -3.50
C VAL A 37 5.21 13.63 -4.88
N ALA A 38 6.49 13.87 -5.18
CA ALA A 38 6.94 14.26 -6.53
C ALA A 38 6.61 13.18 -7.58
N ALA A 39 6.66 11.90 -7.20
CA ALA A 39 6.22 10.77 -8.03
C ALA A 39 4.69 10.61 -8.10
N ARG A 40 3.91 11.56 -7.57
CA ARG A 40 2.44 11.61 -7.57
C ARG A 40 1.75 10.59 -6.65
N ALA A 41 2.45 10.08 -5.63
CA ALA A 41 1.83 9.25 -4.59
C ALA A 41 0.66 10.01 -3.92
N LYS A 42 -0.48 9.34 -3.77
CA LYS A 42 -1.71 9.89 -3.18
C LYS A 42 -1.76 9.75 -1.66
N PHE A 43 -0.98 8.84 -1.11
CA PHE A 43 -0.82 8.68 0.33
C PHE A 43 0.57 8.16 0.67
N LEU A 44 1.01 8.41 1.91
CA LEU A 44 2.26 7.90 2.47
C LEU A 44 1.96 6.99 3.66
N THR A 45 2.69 5.88 3.78
CA THR A 45 2.65 5.02 4.96
C THR A 45 4.04 4.60 5.40
N SER A 46 4.22 4.48 6.71
CA SER A 46 5.45 4.03 7.34
C SER A 46 5.18 2.79 8.22
N THR A 47 6.22 2.23 8.83
CA THR A 47 6.10 1.14 9.80
C THR A 47 6.10 1.65 11.25
N GLY A 48 6.53 2.89 11.49
CA GLY A 48 6.53 3.58 12.77
C GLY A 48 6.19 5.06 12.64
N PHE A 49 6.27 5.83 13.72
CA PHE A 49 5.94 7.25 13.71
C PHE A 49 7.17 8.11 13.36
N ILE A 50 7.10 8.85 12.25
CA ILE A 50 8.12 9.82 11.82
C ILE A 50 7.45 11.19 11.75
N HIS A 51 7.77 12.07 12.70
CA HIS A 51 7.08 13.35 12.88
C HIS A 51 7.16 14.24 11.63
N GLU A 52 8.37 14.43 11.10
CA GLU A 52 8.65 15.24 9.90
C GLU A 52 7.89 14.76 8.66
N VAL A 53 7.68 13.44 8.49
CA VAL A 53 6.92 12.88 7.37
C VAL A 53 5.43 13.22 7.51
N VAL A 54 4.88 13.13 8.73
CA VAL A 54 3.48 13.48 8.99
C VAL A 54 3.25 14.98 8.79
N GLU A 55 4.14 15.82 9.32
CA GLU A 55 4.06 17.27 9.13
C GLU A 55 4.13 17.66 7.66
N PHE A 56 5.10 17.10 6.93
CA PHE A 56 5.26 17.32 5.50
C PHE A 56 4.00 16.91 4.73
N ALA A 57 3.52 15.68 4.91
CA ALA A 57 2.35 15.16 4.20
C ALA A 57 1.12 16.04 4.43
N ARG A 58 0.88 16.44 5.69
CA ARG A 58 -0.22 17.34 6.06
C ARG A 58 -0.07 18.71 5.39
N SER A 59 1.13 19.29 5.37
CA SER A 59 1.39 20.58 4.70
C SER A 59 1.12 20.54 3.19
N LYS A 60 1.19 19.35 2.59
CA LYS A 60 0.92 19.11 1.17
C LYS A 60 -0.50 18.61 0.88
N GLY A 61 -1.34 18.43 1.91
CA GLY A 61 -2.67 17.83 1.76
C GLY A 61 -2.62 16.37 1.28
N ILE A 62 -1.53 15.65 1.59
CA ILE A 62 -1.35 14.25 1.26
C ILE A 62 -1.75 13.40 2.47
N LEU A 63 -2.55 12.37 2.21
CA LEU A 63 -2.99 11.43 3.24
C LEU A 63 -1.80 10.69 3.84
N VAL A 64 -1.73 10.58 5.17
CA VAL A 64 -0.62 9.94 5.86
C VAL A 64 -1.08 8.92 6.91
N ILE A 65 -0.50 7.72 6.81
CA ILE A 65 -0.82 6.55 7.63
C ILE A 65 0.45 6.06 8.34
N PRO A 66 0.93 6.76 9.38
CA PRO A 66 2.10 6.36 10.12
C PRO A 66 1.84 5.11 10.98
N GLY A 67 2.91 4.35 11.23
CA GLY A 67 2.85 3.16 12.07
C GLY A 67 2.88 3.48 13.57
N ALA A 68 2.23 2.66 14.38
CA ALA A 68 2.33 2.65 15.83
C ALA A 68 2.25 1.20 16.34
N LEU A 69 2.92 0.94 17.46
CA LEU A 69 2.87 -0.35 18.15
C LEU A 69 2.13 -0.23 19.47
N THR A 70 2.32 0.84 20.23
CA THR A 70 1.86 1.01 21.62
C THR A 70 0.77 2.07 21.76
N PRO A 71 -0.03 2.07 22.86
CA PRO A 71 -1.00 3.13 23.13
C PRO A 71 -0.39 4.54 23.13
N GLY A 72 0.85 4.69 23.63
CA GLY A 72 1.55 5.98 23.64
C GLY A 72 1.81 6.51 22.23
N GLU A 73 2.28 5.65 21.33
CA GLU A 73 2.51 6.01 19.92
C GLU A 73 1.18 6.29 19.20
N VAL A 74 0.13 5.52 19.47
CA VAL A 74 -1.22 5.79 18.92
C VAL A 74 -1.71 7.19 19.31
N ILE A 75 -1.51 7.59 20.58
CA ILE A 75 -1.84 8.94 21.05
C ILE A 75 -0.98 9.99 20.35
N GLN A 76 0.33 9.77 20.23
CA GLN A 76 1.25 10.71 19.58
C GLN A 76 0.85 10.96 18.12
N VAL A 77 0.64 9.87 17.35
CA VAL A 77 0.21 9.93 15.96
C VAL A 77 -1.12 10.67 15.82
N SER A 78 -2.10 10.35 16.66
CA SER A 78 -3.42 10.99 16.60
C SER A 78 -3.34 12.49 16.91
N LYS A 79 -2.51 12.90 17.88
CA LYS A 79 -2.35 14.31 18.26
C LYS A 79 -1.72 15.17 17.18
N VAL A 80 -0.83 14.61 16.36
CA VAL A 80 -0.19 15.35 15.25
C VAL A 80 -1.09 15.42 14.00
N GLY A 81 -2.29 14.83 14.07
CA GLY A 81 -3.33 14.96 13.06
C GLY A 81 -3.12 14.06 11.85
N ALA A 82 -2.53 12.88 12.01
CA ALA A 82 -2.52 11.87 10.96
C ALA A 82 -3.95 11.37 10.66
N ASP A 83 -4.22 11.01 9.40
CA ASP A 83 -5.55 10.57 8.95
C ASP A 83 -5.93 9.21 9.55
N PHE A 84 -4.94 8.34 9.71
CA PHE A 84 -5.08 6.98 10.20
C PHE A 84 -3.87 6.58 11.05
N VAL A 85 -4.04 5.61 11.95
CA VAL A 85 -2.93 5.00 12.68
C VAL A 85 -2.78 3.54 12.25
N LYS A 86 -1.66 3.20 11.62
CA LYS A 86 -1.39 1.82 11.23
C LYS A 86 -0.80 1.04 12.38
N ILE A 87 -1.48 -0.01 12.81
CA ILE A 87 -0.97 -0.95 13.80
C ILE A 87 -0.16 -2.01 13.07
N PHE A 88 1.16 -2.02 13.30
CA PHE A 88 2.09 -2.89 12.60
C PHE A 88 3.25 -3.29 13.51
N PRO A 89 3.69 -4.57 13.51
CA PRO A 89 3.12 -5.73 12.82
C PRO A 89 1.99 -6.39 13.65
N GLY A 90 0.73 -6.20 13.25
CA GLY A 90 -0.45 -6.54 14.05
C GLY A 90 -0.57 -8.02 14.43
N ALA A 91 -0.30 -8.94 13.51
CA ALA A 91 -0.41 -10.38 13.80
C ALA A 91 0.56 -10.85 14.89
N ALA A 92 1.76 -10.28 14.95
CA ALA A 92 2.76 -10.61 15.97
C ALA A 92 2.38 -10.09 17.37
N LEU A 93 1.40 -9.18 17.47
CA LEU A 93 0.93 -8.58 18.72
C LEU A 93 -0.38 -9.18 19.22
N GLY A 94 -0.79 -10.33 18.69
CA GLY A 94 -2.07 -10.97 19.04
C GLY A 94 -3.23 -10.56 18.11
N GLY A 95 -2.93 -9.92 16.97
CA GLY A 95 -3.86 -9.74 15.88
C GLY A 95 -5.08 -8.86 16.22
N ASP A 96 -6.27 -9.36 15.90
CA ASP A 96 -7.53 -8.65 16.10
C ASP A 96 -7.81 -8.35 17.59
N HIS A 97 -7.34 -9.21 18.50
CA HIS A 97 -7.41 -8.93 19.94
C HIS A 97 -6.69 -7.65 20.32
N TYR A 98 -5.55 -7.35 19.68
CA TYR A 98 -4.80 -6.14 19.97
C TYR A 98 -5.49 -4.89 19.43
N ILE A 99 -6.08 -4.97 18.23
CA ILE A 99 -6.93 -3.90 17.71
C ILE A 99 -8.08 -3.63 18.67
N ARG A 100 -8.78 -4.67 19.13
CA ARG A 100 -9.89 -4.56 20.08
C ARG A 100 -9.46 -3.90 21.39
N ALA A 101 -8.28 -4.29 21.91
CA ALA A 101 -7.70 -3.71 23.11
C ALA A 101 -7.38 -2.22 22.95
N LEU A 102 -6.89 -1.79 21.79
CA LEU A 102 -6.64 -0.36 21.49
C LEU A 102 -7.93 0.43 21.25
N LYS A 103 -8.95 -0.19 20.64
CA LYS A 103 -10.25 0.47 20.40
C LYS A 103 -11.04 0.73 21.68
N ALA A 104 -10.81 -0.02 22.75
CA ALA A 104 -11.46 0.21 24.04
C ALA A 104 -11.19 1.62 24.63
N PRO A 105 -9.93 2.07 24.77
CA PRO A 105 -9.63 3.45 25.17
C PRO A 105 -9.69 4.46 24.02
N PHE A 106 -9.61 4.02 22.76
CA PHE A 106 -9.55 4.89 21.57
C PHE A 106 -10.64 4.62 20.53
N PRO A 107 -11.94 4.65 20.89
CA PRO A 107 -13.04 4.28 19.99
C PRO A 107 -13.14 5.18 18.75
N GLN A 108 -12.66 6.42 18.84
CA GLN A 108 -12.67 7.42 17.78
C GLN A 108 -11.46 7.39 16.85
N ILE A 109 -10.35 6.77 17.27
CA ILE A 109 -9.12 6.77 16.46
C ILE A 109 -9.29 5.74 15.33
N PRO A 110 -9.10 6.13 14.06
CA PRO A 110 -9.18 5.21 12.93
C PRO A 110 -7.91 4.38 12.82
N LEU A 111 -8.03 3.09 13.11
CA LEU A 111 -6.92 2.15 13.12
C LEU A 111 -6.87 1.34 11.82
N VAL A 112 -5.68 1.21 11.23
CA VAL A 112 -5.43 0.33 10.08
C VAL A 112 -4.66 -0.89 10.58
N ALA A 113 -5.24 -2.08 10.48
CA ALA A 113 -4.54 -3.31 10.86
C ALA A 113 -3.63 -3.76 9.71
N ALA A 114 -2.33 -3.97 9.96
CA ALA A 114 -1.39 -4.41 8.93
C ALA A 114 -0.29 -5.32 9.50
N GLY A 115 0.32 -6.13 8.62
CA GLY A 115 1.37 -7.09 9.00
C GLY A 115 0.78 -8.40 9.49
N GLY A 116 0.60 -9.36 8.57
CA GLY A 116 -0.02 -10.67 8.84
C GLY A 116 -1.54 -10.74 8.67
N VAL A 117 -2.17 -9.72 8.06
CA VAL A 117 -3.58 -9.78 7.67
C VAL A 117 -3.73 -10.64 6.42
N ASN A 118 -4.70 -11.55 6.38
CA ASN A 118 -4.96 -12.42 5.23
C ASN A 118 -6.46 -12.73 5.09
N GLN A 119 -6.87 -13.50 4.07
CA GLN A 119 -8.29 -13.77 3.82
C GLN A 119 -9.01 -14.51 4.96
N ARG A 120 -8.27 -15.18 5.86
CA ARG A 120 -8.84 -15.89 7.01
C ARG A 120 -9.04 -14.98 8.21
N THR A 121 -8.20 -13.96 8.37
CA THR A 121 -8.20 -13.07 9.55
C THR A 121 -8.82 -11.70 9.28
N ALA A 122 -9.04 -11.33 8.01
CA ALA A 122 -9.54 -10.02 7.61
C ALA A 122 -10.86 -9.64 8.30
N LEU A 123 -11.82 -10.57 8.38
CA LEU A 123 -13.11 -10.33 9.03
C LEU A 123 -12.94 -10.05 10.53
N ASP A 124 -12.07 -10.79 11.21
CA ASP A 124 -11.87 -10.63 12.66
C ASP A 124 -11.30 -9.25 12.99
N TYR A 125 -10.35 -8.75 12.18
CA TYR A 125 -9.83 -7.38 12.32
C TYR A 125 -10.92 -6.31 12.12
N ILE A 126 -11.81 -6.49 11.14
CA ILE A 126 -12.93 -5.57 10.90
C ILE A 126 -13.87 -5.59 12.11
N LEU A 127 -14.23 -6.78 12.61
CA LEU A 127 -15.08 -6.95 13.80
C LEU A 127 -14.40 -6.47 15.09
N ALA A 128 -13.07 -6.37 15.12
CA ALA A 128 -12.32 -5.75 16.20
C ALA A 128 -12.34 -4.21 16.16
N GLY A 129 -12.86 -3.62 15.09
CA GLY A 129 -13.00 -2.18 14.93
C GLY A 129 -11.88 -1.52 14.13
N ALA A 130 -11.11 -2.29 13.35
CA ALA A 130 -10.21 -1.72 12.34
C ALA A 130 -11.02 -0.95 11.28
N SER A 131 -10.58 0.27 10.97
CA SER A 131 -11.19 1.12 9.94
C SER A 131 -10.77 0.71 8.52
N ALA A 132 -9.58 0.12 8.38
CA ALA A 132 -9.10 -0.47 7.15
C ALA A 132 -8.08 -1.57 7.42
N LEU A 133 -7.74 -2.33 6.38
CA LEU A 133 -6.77 -3.42 6.41
C LEU A 133 -5.64 -3.15 5.42
N GLY A 134 -4.39 -3.30 5.88
CA GLY A 134 -3.21 -3.35 5.03
C GLY A 134 -2.80 -4.80 4.81
N VAL A 135 -3.01 -5.31 3.59
CA VAL A 135 -2.64 -6.67 3.18
C VAL A 135 -1.43 -6.58 2.25
N GLY A 136 -0.35 -7.29 2.58
CA GLY A 136 0.93 -7.20 1.88
C GLY A 136 1.26 -8.48 1.12
N GLY A 137 2.32 -9.17 1.57
CA GLY A 137 2.81 -10.40 0.93
C GLY A 137 1.80 -11.54 0.89
N GLU A 138 0.77 -11.50 1.72
CA GLU A 138 -0.34 -12.44 1.73
C GLU A 138 -1.29 -12.25 0.54
N LEU A 139 -1.36 -11.04 -0.03
CA LEU A 139 -2.16 -10.75 -1.23
C LEU A 139 -1.40 -11.12 -2.51
N ILE A 140 -0.09 -10.89 -2.52
CA ILE A 140 0.79 -11.11 -3.68
C ILE A 140 1.99 -11.96 -3.23
N PRO A 141 1.81 -13.28 -3.08
CA PRO A 141 2.90 -14.15 -2.63
C PRO A 141 4.00 -14.22 -3.71
N ASN A 142 5.27 -14.17 -3.29
CA ASN A 142 6.43 -14.18 -4.19
C ASN A 142 6.41 -15.37 -5.16
N GLU A 143 5.98 -16.55 -4.68
CA GLU A 143 5.86 -17.75 -5.52
C GLU A 143 4.93 -17.55 -6.73
N ALA A 144 3.85 -16.76 -6.56
CA ALA A 144 2.94 -16.44 -7.66
C ALA A 144 3.59 -15.47 -8.66
N LEU A 145 4.36 -14.49 -8.17
CA LEU A 145 5.11 -13.56 -9.02
C LEU A 145 6.19 -14.29 -9.84
N GLU A 146 6.95 -15.18 -9.21
CA GLU A 146 8.00 -15.97 -9.86
C GLU A 146 7.43 -16.88 -10.97
N ARG A 147 6.28 -17.53 -10.71
CA ARG A 147 5.58 -18.34 -11.72
C ARG A 147 5.07 -17.51 -12.90
N GLN A 148 4.70 -16.25 -12.66
CA GLN A 148 4.21 -15.35 -13.70
C GLN A 148 5.36 -14.71 -14.49
N ALA A 149 6.51 -14.43 -13.86
CA ALA A 149 7.72 -13.97 -14.54
C ALA A 149 8.20 -14.97 -15.60
N GLY A 150 8.01 -16.28 -15.35
CA GLY A 150 8.25 -17.34 -16.33
C GLY A 150 7.21 -17.45 -17.46
N ARG A 151 6.10 -16.70 -17.39
CA ARG A 151 5.04 -16.66 -18.43
C ARG A 151 4.99 -15.36 -19.21
N THR A 152 5.63 -14.29 -18.73
CA THR A 152 5.77 -13.02 -19.45
C THR A 152 6.84 -13.12 -20.55
N HIS A 153 6.52 -13.82 -21.63
CA HIS A 153 6.83 -13.23 -22.94
C HIS A 153 5.95 -11.99 -23.06
N PHE A 154 6.57 -10.81 -23.03
CA PHE A 154 5.90 -9.55 -23.29
C PHE A 154 5.23 -9.66 -24.67
N THR A 155 3.92 -9.91 -24.72
CA THR A 155 3.19 -10.12 -25.98
C THR A 155 3.03 -8.79 -26.69
N SER A 156 4.07 -8.39 -27.42
CA SER A 156 3.99 -7.41 -28.51
C SER A 156 3.50 -8.04 -29.83
N SER A 157 3.06 -9.31 -29.84
CA SER A 157 2.65 -10.01 -31.08
C SER A 157 1.16 -10.34 -31.23
N CYS A 158 0.28 -9.94 -30.31
CA CYS A 158 -1.16 -10.21 -30.46
C CYS A 158 -2.00 -9.03 -31.00
N ALA A 159 -1.35 -7.93 -31.40
CA ALA A 159 -2.01 -6.82 -32.09
C ALA A 159 -1.35 -6.56 -33.44
N GLY A 160 -1.75 -7.32 -34.47
CA GLY A 160 -1.54 -6.93 -35.87
C GLY A 160 -0.94 -7.98 -36.79
N SER A 161 -1.79 -8.81 -37.39
CA SER A 161 -1.78 -8.98 -38.86
C SER A 161 -3.08 -9.65 -39.31
N SER A 162 -4.07 -8.80 -39.51
CA SER A 162 -5.17 -8.98 -40.45
C SER A 162 -4.70 -9.46 -41.83
N HIS A 163 -5.46 -10.40 -42.39
CA HIS A 163 -5.66 -10.65 -43.83
C HIS A 163 -4.45 -10.55 -44.77
N GLU A 164 -3.89 -11.72 -45.11
CA GLU A 164 -3.17 -11.88 -46.37
C GLU A 164 -4.16 -12.28 -47.48
N SER A 165 -4.56 -11.28 -48.26
CA SER A 165 -5.30 -11.43 -49.51
C SER A 165 -4.43 -12.13 -50.55
N LYS A 166 -4.86 -13.29 -51.05
CA LYS A 166 -4.33 -13.94 -52.26
C LYS A 166 -4.29 -12.94 -53.43
N LYS A 167 -3.10 -12.68 -53.98
CA LYS A 167 -2.95 -12.04 -55.29
C LYS A 167 -3.11 -13.05 -56.44
N PRO A 168 -3.57 -12.62 -57.63
CA PRO A 168 -3.94 -13.49 -58.75
C PRO A 168 -2.80 -13.70 -59.76
N GLY A 169 -2.94 -14.77 -60.56
CA GLY A 169 -2.18 -15.06 -61.80
C GLY A 169 -1.35 -16.36 -61.68
N ALA A 170 -1.24 -17.24 -62.66
CA ALA A 170 -1.78 -17.34 -64.02
C ALA A 170 -1.54 -18.79 -64.50
N ALA A 171 -2.18 -19.14 -65.63
CA ALA A 171 -2.22 -20.43 -66.34
C ALA A 171 -3.27 -21.43 -65.85
#